data_AF-A0A533X0U4-F1
#
_entry.id   AF-A0A533X0U4-F1
#
_cell.length_a   1.000
_cell.length_b   1.000
_cell.length_c   1.000
_cell.angle_alpha   90.00
_cell.angle_beta   90.00
_cell.angle_gamma   90.00
#
_symmetry.space_group_name_H-M   'P 1'
#
loop_
_entity.id
_entity.type
_entity.pdbx_description
1 polymer ?
#
loop_
_entity_poly.entity_id
_entity_poly.type
_entity_poly.pdbx_seq_one_letter_code
_entity_poly.pdbx_strand_id
1 'polypeptide(L)'
;MDIEGFELEVIKNSFRTIGQADVISIELHGTKDKVDRMLRPRFVFRHTASRRAWEKCISSLLAHPRAVLEVLLFTDSLYPKILHMRINQTREKNCLITGICVKPEGRTVTIQ
;
A
#
# COMPACT_ATOMS: atom_id res chain seq x y z
N MET A 1 1.87 -6.58 6.80
CA MET A 1 1.50 -6.36 8.20
C MET A 1 0.42 -5.32 8.19
N ASP A 2 -0.80 -5.77 8.49
CA ASP A 2 -1.95 -4.91 8.68
C ASP A 2 -2.32 -5.01 10.16
N ILE A 3 -2.15 -3.92 10.89
CA ILE A 3 -2.27 -3.87 12.34
C ILE A 3 -3.03 -2.61 12.66
N GLU A 4 -4.24 -2.76 13.17
CA GLU A 4 -5.07 -1.63 13.56
C GLU A 4 -4.78 -1.27 15.02
N GLY A 5 -4.39 -0.02 15.27
CA GLY A 5 -4.31 0.57 16.62
C GLY A 5 -3.10 0.18 17.49
N PHE A 6 -2.28 -0.80 17.08
CA PHE A 6 -1.13 -1.30 17.85
C PHE A 6 0.19 -1.33 17.07
N GLU A 7 0.30 -0.57 15.97
CA GLU A 7 1.44 -0.68 15.04
C GLU A 7 2.80 -0.46 15.72
N LEU A 8 2.86 0.50 16.64
CA LEU A 8 4.11 0.85 17.33
C LEU A 8 4.59 -0.27 18.26
N GLU A 9 3.67 -0.90 18.98
CA GLU A 9 3.99 -1.95 19.95
C GLU A 9 4.44 -3.22 19.24
N VAL A 10 3.74 -3.61 18.17
CA VAL A 10 4.11 -4.78 17.39
C VAL A 10 5.47 -4.62 16.74
N ILE A 11 5.77 -3.44 16.17
CA ILE A 11 7.09 -3.18 15.57
C ILE A 11 8.19 -3.16 16.64
N LYS A 12 7.91 -2.57 17.82
CA LYS A 12 8.87 -2.53 18.93
C LYS A 12 9.20 -3.94 19.42
N ASN A 13 8.19 -4.77 19.64
CA ASN A 13 8.34 -6.11 20.18
C ASN A 13 8.92 -7.10 19.16
N SER A 14 8.65 -6.87 17.87
CA SER A 14 9.10 -7.74 16.78
C SER A 14 10.37 -7.25 16.10
N PHE A 15 11.07 -6.24 16.65
CA PHE A 15 12.16 -5.54 15.96
C PHE A 15 13.30 -6.46 15.51
N ARG A 16 13.64 -7.49 16.29
CA ARG A 16 14.65 -8.49 15.92
C ARG A 16 14.22 -9.34 14.72
N THR A 17 12.99 -9.86 14.75
CA THR A 17 12.40 -10.66 13.68
C THR A 17 12.25 -9.84 12.40
N ILE A 18 11.74 -8.61 12.52
CA ILE A 18 11.65 -7.61 11.44
C ILE A 18 13.04 -7.35 10.84
N GLY A 19 14.08 -7.24 11.67
CA GLY A 19 15.45 -7.00 11.21
C GLY A 19 16.05 -8.11 10.33
N GLN A 20 15.51 -9.33 10.39
CA GLN A 20 15.91 -10.46 9.55
C GLN A 20 15.28 -10.41 8.16
N ALA A 21 14.17 -9.68 7.99
CA ALA A 21 13.56 -9.49 6.69
C ALA A 21 14.34 -8.47 5.84
N ASP A 22 14.30 -8.65 4.52
CA ASP A 22 14.80 -7.66 3.57
C ASP A 22 13.72 -6.64 3.17
N VAL A 23 12.46 -7.08 3.22
CA VAL A 23 11.30 -6.31 2.78
C VAL A 23 10.13 -6.55 3.71
N ILE A 24 9.42 -5.48 4.08
CA ILE A 24 8.22 -5.55 4.93
C ILE A 24 7.11 -4.75 4.24
N SER A 25 6.04 -5.42 3.86
CA SER A 25 4.80 -4.74 3.47
C SER A 25 4.05 -4.33 4.74
N ILE A 26 3.68 -3.07 4.87
CA ILE A 26 3.01 -2.54 6.06
C ILE A 26 1.89 -1.56 5.70
N GLU A 27 0.81 -1.64 6.46
CA GLU A 27 -0.30 -0.70 6.47
C GLU A 27 -0.29 0.07 7.80
N LEU A 28 -0.41 1.40 7.73
CA LEU A 28 -0.20 2.30 8.85
C LEU A 28 -1.37 3.27 8.99
N HIS A 29 -1.95 3.33 10.20
CA HIS A 29 -3.10 4.18 10.53
C HIS A 29 -2.63 5.42 11.29
N GLY A 30 -2.16 6.45 10.59
CA GLY A 30 -1.70 7.69 11.23
C GLY A 30 -0.41 7.56 12.07
N THR A 31 0.25 6.40 12.06
CA THR A 31 1.45 6.10 12.85
C THR A 31 2.76 6.17 12.04
N LYS A 32 2.70 6.53 10.74
CA LYS A 32 3.83 6.52 9.81
C LYS A 32 5.11 7.15 10.35
N ASP A 33 5.06 8.38 10.83
CA ASP A 33 6.28 9.11 11.22
C ASP A 33 6.96 8.52 12.47
N LYS A 34 6.20 7.81 13.31
CA LYS A 34 6.75 7.10 14.48
C LYS A 34 7.36 5.77 14.04
N VAL A 35 6.69 5.04 13.15
CA VAL A 35 7.20 3.80 12.55
C VAL A 35 8.48 4.05 11.73
N ASP A 36 8.50 5.10 10.90
CA ASP A 36 9.69 5.50 10.13
C ASP A 36 10.89 5.79 11.04
N ARG A 37 10.66 6.44 12.19
CA ARG A 37 11.71 6.71 13.18
C ARG A 37 12.24 5.43 13.83
N MET A 38 11.38 4.45 14.10
CA MET A 38 11.78 3.17 14.69
C MET A 38 12.54 2.29 13.70
N LEU A 39 12.12 2.28 12.43
CA LEU A 39 12.71 1.42 11.41
C LEU A 39 13.99 2.01 10.79
N ARG A 40 14.21 3.33 10.88
CA ARG A 40 15.47 3.96 10.45
C ARG A 40 16.63 3.59 11.38
N PRO A 41 17.86 3.43 10.84
CA PRO A 41 18.24 3.52 9.43
C PRO A 41 18.11 2.18 8.69
N ARG A 42 17.54 1.14 9.32
CA ARG A 42 17.52 -0.24 8.80
C ARG A 42 16.57 -0.43 7.64
N PHE A 43 15.45 0.29 7.61
CA PHE A 43 14.51 0.25 6.49
C PHE A 43 14.15 1.66 6.03
N VAL A 44 13.85 1.77 4.74
CA VAL A 44 13.31 2.97 4.11
C VAL A 44 11.91 2.67 3.62
N PHE A 45 10.94 3.42 4.11
CA PHE A 45 9.57 3.34 3.65
C PHE A 45 9.47 3.85 2.21
N ARG A 46 8.95 3.00 1.34
CA ARG A 46 8.57 3.32 -0.03
C ARG A 46 7.07 3.15 -0.13
N HIS A 47 6.36 4.22 -0.45
CA HIS A 47 4.97 4.08 -0.85
C HIS A 47 4.90 3.06 -1.99
N THR A 48 3.98 2.10 -1.91
CA THR A 48 3.58 1.32 -3.08
C THR A 48 3.10 2.35 -4.07
N ALA A 49 3.93 2.66 -5.07
CA ALA A 49 3.74 3.79 -5.94
C ALA A 49 2.39 3.63 -6.65
N SER A 50 1.37 4.32 -6.14
CA SER A 50 0.04 4.38 -6.73
C SER A 50 0.15 4.71 -8.21
N ARG A 51 1.12 5.56 -8.57
CA ARG A 51 1.49 5.87 -9.95
C ARG A 51 1.83 4.64 -10.80
N ARG A 52 2.67 3.70 -10.34
CA ARG A 52 3.00 2.49 -11.12
C ARG A 52 1.80 1.54 -11.24
N ALA A 53 0.98 1.45 -10.19
CA ALA A 53 -0.26 0.69 -10.23
C ALA A 53 -1.26 1.30 -11.22
N TRP A 54 -1.39 2.63 -11.23
CA TRP A 54 -2.18 3.38 -12.21
C TRP A 54 -1.63 3.23 -13.62
N GLU A 55 -0.32 3.34 -13.83
CA GLU A 55 0.32 3.14 -15.13
C GLU A 55 0.07 1.73 -15.67
N LYS A 56 0.17 0.69 -14.83
CA LYS A 56 -0.18 -0.69 -15.22
C LYS A 56 -1.66 -0.89 -15.51
N CYS A 57 -2.53 -0.30 -14.69
CA CYS A 57 -3.97 -0.34 -14.88
C CYS A 57 -4.35 0.31 -16.22
N ILE A 58 -3.90 1.55 -16.46
CA ILE A 58 -4.11 2.28 -17.71
C ILE A 58 -3.53 1.49 -18.89
N SER A 59 -2.30 0.99 -18.78
CA SER A 59 -1.68 0.20 -19.86
C SER A 59 -2.47 -1.07 -20.18
N SER A 60 -3.03 -1.74 -19.18
CA SER A 60 -3.84 -2.95 -19.38
C SER A 60 -5.20 -2.63 -20.00
N LEU A 61 -5.83 -1.52 -19.59
CA LEU A 61 -7.07 -1.03 -20.18
C LEU A 61 -6.86 -0.66 -21.67
N LEU A 62 -5.77 0.02 -21.98
CA LEU A 62 -5.41 0.40 -23.36
C LEU A 62 -5.04 -0.81 -24.22
N ALA A 63 -4.45 -1.85 -23.64
CA ALA A 63 -4.10 -3.08 -24.37
C ALA A 63 -5.34 -3.92 -24.75
N HIS A 64 -6.45 -3.78 -24.02
CA HIS A 64 -7.65 -4.62 -24.19
C HIS A 64 -8.94 -3.81 -24.31
N PRO A 65 -9.06 -2.89 -25.29
CA PRO A 65 -10.19 -1.96 -25.37
C PRO A 65 -11.54 -2.65 -25.58
N ARG A 66 -11.57 -3.80 -26.27
CA ARG A 66 -12.80 -4.60 -26.48
C ARG A 66 -13.32 -5.20 -25.18
N ALA A 67 -12.44 -5.80 -24.38
CA ALA A 67 -12.81 -6.38 -23.09
C ALA A 67 -13.33 -5.31 -22.13
N VAL A 68 -12.74 -4.11 -22.16
CA VAL A 68 -13.23 -2.96 -21.36
C VAL A 68 -14.63 -2.55 -21.81
N LEU A 69 -14.88 -2.45 -23.12
CA LEU A 69 -16.20 -2.11 -23.64
C LEU A 69 -17.25 -3.18 -23.29
N GLU A 70 -16.92 -4.45 -23.40
CA GLU A 70 -17.81 -5.56 -23.03
C GLU A 70 -18.18 -5.51 -21.54
N VAL A 71 -17.20 -5.29 -20.66
CA VAL A 71 -17.45 -5.13 -19.22
C VAL A 71 -18.34 -3.91 -18.96
N LEU A 72 -18.12 -2.79 -19.66
CA LEU A 72 -18.96 -1.60 -19.52
C LEU A 72 -20.41 -1.85 -19.96
N LEU A 73 -20.63 -2.47 -21.12
CA LEU A 73 -21.96 -2.79 -21.63
C LEU A 73 -22.68 -3.80 -20.73
N PHE A 74 -21.95 -4.81 -20.24
CA PHE A 74 -22.50 -5.79 -19.31
C PHE A 74 -22.87 -5.14 -17.96
N THR A 75 -22.00 -4.26 -17.44
CA THR A 75 -22.27 -3.51 -16.21
C THR A 75 -23.44 -2.55 -16.36
N ASP A 76 -23.58 -1.87 -17.50
CA ASP A 76 -24.74 -1.02 -17.80
C ASP A 76 -26.04 -1.83 -17.82
N SER A 77 -26.00 -3.04 -18.41
CA SER A 77 -27.17 -3.91 -18.47
C SER A 77 -27.63 -4.45 -17.12
N LEU A 78 -26.70 -4.75 -16.21
CA LEU A 78 -27.00 -5.35 -14.91
C LEU A 78 -27.17 -4.33 -13.79
N TYR A 79 -26.34 -3.29 -13.79
CA TYR A 79 -26.24 -2.31 -12.70
C TYR A 79 -25.96 -0.91 -13.25
N PRO A 80 -26.90 -0.31 -14.02
CA PRO A 80 -26.68 0.96 -14.73
C PRO A 80 -26.35 2.12 -13.77
N LYS A 81 -26.86 2.05 -12.53
CA LYS A 81 -26.60 3.05 -11.49
C LYS A 81 -25.14 3.10 -11.05
N ILE A 82 -24.38 2.02 -11.18
CA ILE A 82 -22.96 1.97 -10.76
C ILE A 82 -22.09 2.83 -11.67
N LEU A 83 -22.37 2.88 -12.97
CA LEU A 83 -21.59 3.68 -13.93
C LEU A 83 -21.71 5.18 -13.67
N HIS A 84 -22.85 5.62 -13.15
CA HIS A 84 -23.12 7.02 -12.82
C HIS A 84 -22.92 7.35 -11.34
N MET A 85 -22.66 6.34 -10.50
CA MET A 85 -22.35 6.56 -9.10
C MET A 85 -21.01 7.28 -9.02
N ARG A 86 -21.06 8.56 -8.67
CA ARG A 86 -19.86 9.22 -8.16
C ARG A 86 -19.42 8.43 -6.94
N ILE A 87 -18.19 7.95 -6.95
CA ILE A 87 -17.53 7.48 -5.75
C ILE A 87 -17.35 8.72 -4.88
N ASN A 88 -18.40 9.09 -4.15
CA ASN A 88 -18.32 9.99 -3.01
C ASN A 88 -17.61 9.20 -1.93
N GLN A 89 -16.30 9.05 -2.08
CA GLN A 89 -15.45 8.70 -0.97
C GLN A 89 -15.53 9.88 0.00
N THR A 90 -16.47 9.80 0.96
CA THR A 90 -16.27 10.36 2.29
C THR A 90 -15.05 9.67 2.88
N ARG A 91 -13.86 10.04 2.39
CA ARG A 91 -12.61 9.83 3.09
C ARG A 91 -12.70 10.71 4.33
N GLU A 92 -13.30 10.18 5.38
CA GLU A 92 -12.76 10.51 6.70
C GLU A 92 -11.25 10.33 6.59
N LYS A 93 -10.51 11.37 6.97
CA LYS A 93 -9.05 11.42 6.95
C LYS A 93 -8.46 10.45 7.98
N ASN A 94 -8.79 9.18 7.90
CA ASN A 94 -7.91 8.15 8.43
C ASN A 94 -6.80 8.06 7.41
N CYS A 95 -5.67 8.68 7.73
CA CYS A 95 -4.43 8.69 6.94
C CYS A 95 -3.85 7.28 6.87
N LEU A 96 -4.60 6.37 6.25
CA LEU A 96 -4.21 5.01 5.94
C LEU A 96 -3.13 5.08 4.88
N ILE A 97 -1.95 4.61 5.24
CA ILE A 97 -0.81 4.57 4.35
C ILE A 97 -0.35 3.12 4.25
N THR A 98 -0.54 2.55 3.07
CA THR A 98 0.05 1.26 2.70
C THR A 98 1.36 1.49 1.96
N GLY A 99 2.37 0.69 2.27
CA GLY A 99 3.66 0.73 1.58
C GLY A 99 4.59 -0.39 1.97
N ILE A 100 5.81 -0.29 1.48
CA ILE A 100 6.84 -1.30 1.63
C ILE A 100 8.08 -0.65 2.25
N CYS A 101 8.51 -1.17 3.39
CA CYS A 101 9.79 -0.87 4.00
C CYS A 101 10.86 -1.78 3.38
N VAL A 102 11.89 -1.21 2.75
CA VAL A 102 12.97 -1.95 2.10
C VAL A 102 14.28 -1.69 2.83
N LYS A 103 15.03 -2.75 3.12
CA LYS A 103 16.38 -2.67 3.67
C LYS A 103 17.33 -2.11 2.61
N PRO A 104 18.14 -1.08 2.90
CA PRO A 104 19.07 -0.53 1.91
C PRO A 104 20.15 -1.57 1.57
N GLU A 105 20.37 -1.80 0.28
CA GLU A 105 21.40 -2.72 -0.23
C GLU A 105 22.78 -2.32 0.33
N GLY A 106 23.55 -3.30 0.82
CA GLY A 106 24.93 -3.10 1.28
C GLY A 106 25.13 -2.75 2.76
N ARG A 107 24.09 -2.78 3.61
CA ARG A 107 24.25 -2.65 5.07
C ARG A 107 23.98 -3.95 5.80
N THR A 108 25.03 -4.73 6.05
CA THR A 108 25.08 -5.70 7.14
C THR A 108 24.97 -4.93 8.45
N VAL A 109 23.77 -4.87 9.00
CA VAL A 109 23.57 -4.27 10.32
C VAL A 109 24.08 -5.27 11.34
N THR A 110 25.25 -4.99 11.90
CA THR A 110 25.77 -5.69 13.09
C THR A 110 24.73 -5.56 14.20
N ILE A 111 24.22 -6.70 14.65
CA ILE A 111 23.40 -6.81 15.85
C ILE A 111 24.39 -6.77 17.01
N GLN A 112 24.48 -5.63 17.70
CA GLN A 112 24.97 -5.58 19.08
C GLN A 112 23.78 -5.73 20.01
#